data_AF-A0A8H6Y8X7-F1
#
_entry.id   AF-A0A8H6Y8X7-F1
#
_cell.length_a   1.000
_cell.length_b   1.000
_cell.length_c   1.000
_cell.angle_alpha   90.00
_cell.angle_beta   90.00
_cell.angle_gamma   90.00
#
_symmetry.space_group_name_H-M   'P 1'
#
loop_
_entity.id
_entity.type
_entity.pdbx_description
1 polymer ?
#
loop_
_entity_poly.entity_id
_entity_poly.type
_entity_poly.pdbx_seq_one_letter_code
_entity_poly.pdbx_strand_id
1 'polypeptide(L)'
;MILNDKEQLDADGLPIDAPPSYEAAASTSSAPAPAPIEKRPPPIPTASGSSLASSSSSTIKSTPASTSWFHFASPTVRQVRITVLGLVRDLVKLEPNENSAVAISILKSCADACATNGLSISSILQEKSVENHTPLYWAIVKRPAESPEAQEGSDLLTTLLSLSTPLTDATMSDVRLACLLTSDQALFQRLRNSPEFAPLSPTDEMLLDATIPPDDITVENVDGIEGAFVVDFAVVRFQKRMLVSKSVVLDFIARSRMWRLSFNVSTHETRRFGIPTPGTWYVSLSLLENSPPTWIDSRLLVSAPPESATEPPSGSGFANGLFGAGKPRPRPTLSARLKANDQLQVGRRGPGHRSQIIVPMDGGEADGLGSLQYAGCPYIAADETLRGRLEARLAKPEAECIIC
;
A
#
# COMPACT_ATOMS: atom_id res chain seq x y z
N MET A 1 29.98 -19.90 -48.41
CA MET A 1 31.01 -18.84 -48.52
C MET A 1 30.81 -17.93 -47.31
N ILE A 2 31.52 -18.17 -46.19
CA ILE A 2 32.85 -17.60 -45.82
C ILE A 2 32.66 -16.07 -45.61
N LEU A 3 32.68 -15.44 -44.41
CA LEU A 3 33.49 -15.48 -43.16
C LEU A 3 32.59 -15.02 -41.97
N ASN A 4 32.56 -15.60 -40.76
CA ASN A 4 33.52 -15.54 -39.65
C ASN A 4 34.14 -14.17 -39.36
N ASP A 5 33.68 -13.49 -38.30
CA ASP A 5 34.59 -12.76 -37.41
C ASP A 5 34.20 -12.97 -35.95
N LYS A 6 35.21 -13.41 -35.22
CA LYS A 6 35.21 -13.96 -33.87
C LYS A 6 36.06 -12.99 -33.06
N GLU A 7 35.43 -12.07 -32.34
CA GLU A 7 36.15 -11.25 -31.36
C GLU A 7 36.22 -12.00 -30.03
N GLN A 8 37.43 -12.48 -29.79
CA GLN A 8 37.92 -13.13 -28.59
C GLN A 8 38.62 -12.02 -27.79
N LEU A 9 38.01 -11.54 -26.72
CA LEU A 9 38.63 -10.59 -25.80
C LEU A 9 39.19 -11.33 -24.58
N ASP A 10 40.44 -10.99 -24.32
CA ASP A 10 41.39 -11.69 -23.48
C ASP A 10 41.03 -11.71 -22.00
N ALA A 11 41.40 -12.83 -21.40
CA ALA A 11 41.52 -13.03 -19.97
C ALA A 11 42.75 -12.29 -19.46
N ASP A 12 42.53 -11.26 -18.64
CA ASP A 12 43.60 -10.67 -17.83
C ASP A 12 43.31 -10.92 -16.36
N GLY A 13 44.16 -11.76 -15.78
CA GLY A 13 44.15 -12.11 -14.37
C GLY A 13 44.73 -11.00 -13.53
N LEU A 14 44.00 -10.59 -12.50
CA LEU A 14 44.55 -9.80 -11.40
C LEU A 14 44.32 -10.51 -10.06
N PRO A 15 45.27 -10.36 -9.12
CA PRO A 15 45.54 -11.31 -8.05
C PRO A 15 44.59 -11.18 -6.85
N ILE A 16 44.50 -12.30 -6.15
CA ILE A 16 43.91 -12.51 -4.83
C ILE A 16 44.50 -11.50 -3.84
N ASP A 17 43.67 -10.57 -3.36
CA ASP A 17 43.98 -9.77 -2.17
C ASP A 17 42.79 -9.81 -1.22
N ALA A 18 42.84 -10.80 -0.32
CA ALA A 18 41.88 -10.99 0.74
C ALA A 18 42.19 -10.01 1.88
N PRO A 19 41.21 -9.25 2.40
CA PRO A 19 41.44 -8.48 3.61
C PRO A 19 41.60 -9.43 4.82
N PRO A 20 42.50 -9.08 5.77
CA PRO A 20 42.85 -9.93 6.90
C PRO A 20 41.68 -10.11 7.89
N SER A 21 41.58 -11.32 8.42
CA SER A 21 40.77 -11.65 9.59
C SER A 21 41.33 -10.96 10.84
N TYR A 22 40.50 -10.13 11.48
CA TYR A 22 40.73 -9.68 12.85
C TYR A 22 39.62 -10.23 13.76
N GLU A 23 39.93 -11.36 14.37
CA GLU A 23 39.40 -11.71 15.68
C GLU A 23 40.30 -11.13 16.79
N ALA A 24 39.66 -10.90 17.93
CA ALA A 24 40.20 -10.77 19.29
C ALA A 24 40.45 -9.36 19.85
N ALA A 25 39.61 -9.06 20.85
CA ALA A 25 39.98 -8.73 22.23
C ALA A 25 39.36 -7.44 22.78
N ALA A 26 38.34 -7.68 23.63
CA ALA A 26 38.15 -7.08 24.94
C ALA A 26 38.61 -5.62 25.16
N SER A 27 37.62 -4.74 25.37
CA SER A 27 37.78 -3.58 26.24
C SER A 27 36.59 -3.51 27.18
N THR A 28 36.81 -4.04 28.37
CA THR A 28 36.05 -3.85 29.60
C THR A 28 35.89 -2.34 29.87
N SER A 29 34.70 -1.80 29.60
CA SER A 29 34.31 -0.49 30.12
C SER A 29 33.56 -0.69 31.44
N SER A 30 34.21 -0.23 32.50
CA SER A 30 33.70 -0.12 33.87
C SER A 30 32.48 0.80 33.93
N ALA A 31 31.30 0.22 34.11
CA ALA A 31 30.09 0.96 34.49
C ALA A 31 30.12 1.24 36.01
N PRO A 32 29.79 2.46 36.45
CA PRO A 32 29.71 2.80 37.87
C PRO A 32 28.47 2.19 38.54
N ALA A 33 28.65 1.86 39.81
CA ALA A 33 27.70 1.19 40.69
C ALA A 33 26.31 1.87 40.75
N PRO A 34 25.20 1.10 40.84
CA PRO A 34 23.89 1.64 41.16
C PRO A 34 23.79 1.99 42.65
N ALA A 35 23.33 3.20 42.94
CA ALA A 35 23.02 3.67 44.28
C ALA A 35 21.83 2.90 44.90
N PRO A 36 21.73 2.84 46.26
CA PRO A 36 20.75 2.02 46.95
C PRO A 36 19.32 2.56 46.80
N ILE A 37 18.40 1.64 46.54
CA ILE A 37 16.95 1.83 46.48
C ILE A 37 16.42 2.21 47.87
N GLU A 38 15.96 3.45 48.00
CA GLU A 38 15.23 3.93 49.18
C GLU A 38 13.78 3.44 49.12
N LYS A 39 13.40 2.62 50.12
CA LYS A 39 12.06 2.06 50.27
C LYS A 39 11.07 3.17 50.65
N ARG A 40 10.21 3.55 49.70
CA ARG A 40 9.06 4.42 49.96
C ARG A 40 7.85 3.59 50.44
N PRO A 41 7.16 3.99 51.53
CA PRO A 41 6.01 3.26 52.07
C PRO A 41 4.74 3.41 51.21
N PRO A 42 3.79 2.45 51.32
CA PRO A 42 2.55 2.45 50.55
C PRO A 42 1.55 3.52 51.03
N PRO A 43 0.78 4.15 50.13
CA PRO A 43 -0.31 5.02 50.52
C PRO A 43 -1.56 4.24 50.97
N ILE A 44 -2.18 4.79 52.01
CA ILE A 44 -3.40 4.36 52.70
C ILE A 44 -4.62 4.51 51.75
N PRO A 45 -5.58 3.56 51.72
CA PRO A 45 -6.83 3.74 50.99
C PRO A 45 -7.78 4.66 51.77
N THR A 46 -8.15 5.79 51.16
CA THR A 46 -9.20 6.67 51.67
C THR A 46 -10.55 6.23 51.09
N ALA A 47 -11.43 5.78 51.96
CA ALA A 47 -12.82 5.47 51.66
C ALA A 47 -13.69 6.74 51.73
N SER A 48 -14.59 6.91 50.75
CA SER A 48 -15.81 7.73 50.74
C SER A 48 -16.59 7.25 49.51
N GLY A 49 -17.76 6.60 49.59
CA GLY A 49 -19.06 7.15 50.00
C GLY A 49 -19.48 8.24 49.00
N SER A 50 -20.58 8.22 48.22
CA SER A 50 -21.93 7.64 48.33
C SER A 50 -22.58 7.86 46.93
N SER A 51 -23.29 6.92 46.29
CA SER A 51 -24.75 6.63 46.39
C SER A 51 -25.60 7.14 45.20
N LEU A 52 -26.46 6.22 44.67
CA LEU A 52 -27.80 6.39 44.05
C LEU A 52 -27.87 6.93 42.59
N ALA A 53 -28.72 6.44 41.67
CA ALA A 53 -29.75 5.40 41.66
C ALA A 53 -30.16 4.98 40.23
N SER A 54 -30.59 3.71 40.12
CA SER A 54 -31.72 3.15 39.34
C SER A 54 -32.00 3.55 37.89
N SER A 55 -31.95 2.57 36.99
CA SER A 55 -33.12 2.21 36.17
C SER A 55 -33.12 0.71 35.83
N SER A 56 -34.31 0.15 35.89
CA SER A 56 -34.68 -1.27 35.89
C SER A 56 -35.20 -1.71 34.53
N SER A 57 -34.82 -2.90 34.05
CA SER A 57 -35.71 -3.72 33.21
C SER A 57 -35.28 -5.20 33.10
N SER A 58 -36.25 -6.06 33.42
CA SER A 58 -36.49 -7.43 32.95
C SER A 58 -35.35 -8.47 32.94
N THR A 59 -35.32 -9.24 34.03
CA THR A 59 -34.71 -10.57 34.14
C THR A 59 -35.44 -11.58 33.25
N ILE A 60 -34.88 -11.90 32.08
CA ILE A 60 -35.20 -13.12 31.34
C ILE A 60 -34.19 -14.19 31.78
N LYS A 61 -34.69 -15.23 32.46
CA LYS A 61 -33.91 -16.42 32.83
C LYS A 61 -33.55 -17.20 31.56
N SER A 62 -32.38 -16.91 30.98
CA SER A 62 -31.72 -17.82 30.03
C SER A 62 -31.05 -18.95 30.82
N THR A 63 -31.43 -20.17 30.51
CA THR A 63 -30.77 -21.41 30.94
C THR A 63 -29.28 -21.38 30.56
N PRO A 64 -28.37 -21.91 31.41
CA PRO A 64 -26.96 -22.00 31.07
C PRO A 64 -26.79 -23.00 29.92
N ALA A 65 -26.50 -22.49 28.73
CA ALA A 65 -26.07 -23.29 27.60
C ALA A 65 -24.77 -24.00 27.98
N SER A 66 -24.87 -25.31 28.09
CA SER A 66 -23.79 -26.28 28.22
C SER A 66 -22.59 -25.89 27.35
N THR A 67 -21.48 -25.56 28.01
CA THR A 67 -20.15 -25.43 27.42
C THR A 67 -19.72 -26.80 26.88
N SER A 68 -19.92 -27.00 25.57
CA SER A 68 -19.32 -28.07 24.78
C SER A 68 -17.80 -27.87 24.74
N TRP A 69 -17.11 -28.24 25.83
CA TRP A 69 -15.70 -27.91 26.05
C TRP A 69 -14.71 -28.89 25.42
N PHE A 70 -15.18 -29.93 24.72
CA PHE A 70 -14.30 -30.84 24.00
C PHE A 70 -14.93 -31.28 22.68
N HIS A 71 -14.84 -30.41 21.66
CA HIS A 71 -14.83 -30.89 20.28
C HIS A 71 -13.49 -31.60 20.05
N PHE A 72 -13.40 -32.87 20.49
CA PHE A 72 -12.39 -33.78 19.96
C PHE A 72 -12.67 -33.90 18.47
N ALA A 73 -11.98 -33.10 17.65
CA ALA A 73 -12.04 -33.23 16.21
C ALA A 73 -11.78 -34.70 15.87
N SER A 74 -12.62 -35.29 15.02
CA SER A 74 -12.44 -36.68 14.64
C SER A 74 -11.02 -36.85 14.09
N PRO A 75 -10.33 -37.97 14.37
CA PRO A 75 -8.98 -38.21 13.86
C PRO A 75 -8.85 -37.96 12.34
N THR A 76 -9.94 -38.20 11.61
CA THR A 76 -10.11 -37.92 10.19
C THR A 76 -9.91 -36.43 9.85
N VAL A 77 -10.53 -35.50 10.58
CA VAL A 77 -10.45 -34.05 10.32
C VAL A 77 -9.00 -33.56 10.45
N ARG A 78 -8.28 -34.01 11.48
CA ARG A 78 -6.87 -33.67 11.67
C ARG A 78 -6.00 -34.22 10.54
N GLN A 79 -6.26 -35.45 10.11
CA GLN A 79 -5.51 -36.07 9.02
C GLN A 79 -5.75 -35.36 7.69
N VAL A 80 -7.00 -34.99 7.38
CA VAL A 80 -7.35 -34.22 6.18
C VAL A 80 -6.64 -32.87 6.19
N ARG A 81 -6.67 -32.15 7.31
CA ARG A 81 -5.96 -30.87 7.46
C ARG A 81 -4.45 -30.98 7.22
N ILE A 82 -3.79 -31.97 7.83
CA ILE A 82 -2.34 -32.21 7.64
C ILE A 82 -2.05 -32.54 6.17
N THR A 83 -2.90 -33.37 5.55
CA THR A 83 -2.75 -33.77 4.14
C THR A 83 -2.89 -32.56 3.22
N VAL A 84 -3.92 -31.74 3.41
CA VAL A 84 -4.14 -30.52 2.61
C VAL A 84 -2.98 -29.54 2.78
N LEU A 85 -2.50 -29.31 4.00
CA LEU A 85 -1.32 -28.45 4.24
C LEU A 85 -0.06 -28.98 3.55
N GLY A 86 0.17 -30.30 3.58
CA GLY A 86 1.27 -30.94 2.86
C GLY A 86 1.18 -30.71 1.34
N LEU A 87 0.02 -30.98 0.76
CA LEU A 87 -0.24 -30.78 -0.67
C LEU A 87 -0.05 -29.31 -1.07
N VAL A 88 -0.66 -28.37 -0.34
CA VAL A 88 -0.52 -26.93 -0.62
C VAL A 88 0.94 -26.48 -0.54
N ARG A 89 1.71 -26.98 0.44
CA ARG A 89 3.14 -26.71 0.55
C ARG A 89 3.93 -27.21 -0.65
N ASP A 90 3.61 -28.40 -1.14
CA ASP A 90 4.28 -28.98 -2.30
C ASP A 90 3.90 -28.25 -3.59
N LEU A 91 2.63 -27.85 -3.74
CA LEU A 91 2.17 -27.05 -4.87
C LEU A 91 2.93 -25.73 -5.01
N VAL A 92 3.14 -25.02 -3.90
CA VAL A 92 3.87 -23.75 -3.91
C VAL A 92 5.39 -23.96 -4.06
N LYS A 93 5.87 -25.20 -4.05
CA LYS A 93 7.27 -25.52 -4.42
C LYS A 93 7.44 -25.88 -5.89
N LEU A 94 6.36 -26.15 -6.62
CA LEU A 94 6.44 -26.44 -8.04
C LEU A 94 6.82 -25.18 -8.81
N GLU A 95 7.62 -25.38 -9.86
CA GLU A 95 7.92 -24.31 -10.81
C GLU A 95 6.63 -23.90 -11.54
N PRO A 96 6.29 -22.60 -11.58
CA PRO A 96 4.97 -22.12 -11.99
C PRO A 96 4.58 -22.41 -13.45
N ASN A 97 5.57 -22.60 -14.34
CA ASN A 97 5.31 -22.67 -15.78
C ASN A 97 4.86 -24.06 -16.30
N GLU A 98 5.17 -25.15 -15.61
CA GLU A 98 4.93 -26.50 -16.19
C GLU A 98 3.66 -27.18 -15.65
N ASN A 99 3.13 -26.75 -14.51
CA ASN A 99 2.13 -27.54 -13.78
C ASN A 99 0.92 -26.75 -13.24
N SER A 100 0.66 -25.53 -13.74
CA SER A 100 -0.42 -24.67 -13.22
C SER A 100 -1.80 -25.36 -13.25
N ALA A 101 -2.19 -25.98 -14.37
CA ALA A 101 -3.48 -26.67 -14.49
C ALA A 101 -3.64 -27.83 -13.50
N VAL A 102 -2.58 -28.62 -13.30
CA VAL A 102 -2.57 -29.73 -12.34
C VAL A 102 -2.66 -29.18 -10.92
N ALA A 103 -1.89 -28.15 -10.58
CA ALA A 103 -1.94 -27.50 -9.27
C ALA A 103 -3.33 -26.96 -8.93
N ILE A 104 -4.00 -26.32 -9.90
CA ILE A 104 -5.37 -25.82 -9.75
C ILE A 104 -6.35 -26.97 -9.49
N SER A 105 -6.23 -28.09 -10.21
CA SER A 105 -7.09 -29.26 -9.99
C SER A 105 -6.91 -29.86 -8.59
N ILE A 106 -5.66 -29.92 -8.10
CA ILE A 106 -5.35 -30.41 -6.75
C ILE A 106 -5.94 -29.46 -5.70
N LEU A 107 -5.81 -28.13 -5.86
CA LEU A 107 -6.41 -27.16 -4.94
C LEU A 107 -7.93 -27.28 -4.85
N LYS A 108 -8.60 -27.48 -5.99
CA LYS A 108 -10.06 -27.71 -6.02
C LYS A 108 -10.43 -29.00 -5.28
N SER A 109 -9.68 -30.08 -5.52
CA SER A 109 -9.89 -31.33 -4.78
C SER A 109 -9.65 -31.17 -3.27
N CYS A 110 -8.67 -30.38 -2.86
CA CYS A 110 -8.44 -30.04 -1.45
C CYS A 110 -9.63 -29.26 -0.86
N ALA A 111 -10.18 -28.30 -1.61
CA ALA A 111 -11.35 -27.55 -1.19
C ALA A 111 -12.58 -28.46 -0.97
N ASP A 112 -12.85 -29.38 -1.90
CA ASP A 112 -13.95 -30.35 -1.79
C ASP A 112 -13.76 -31.31 -0.60
N ALA A 113 -12.52 -31.79 -0.40
CA ALA A 113 -12.17 -32.64 0.73
C ALA A 113 -12.34 -31.91 2.07
N CYS A 114 -11.97 -30.63 2.15
CA CYS A 114 -12.20 -29.78 3.31
C CYS A 114 -13.69 -29.61 3.59
N ALA A 115 -14.49 -29.27 2.57
CA ALA A 115 -15.93 -29.09 2.71
C ALA A 115 -16.62 -30.36 3.23
N THR A 116 -16.27 -31.53 2.68
CA THR A 116 -16.79 -32.84 3.10
C THR A 116 -16.51 -33.16 4.57
N ASN A 117 -15.41 -32.64 5.12
CA ASN A 117 -14.97 -32.89 6.49
C ASN A 117 -15.24 -31.71 7.44
N GLY A 118 -16.04 -30.72 7.03
CA GLY A 118 -16.36 -29.55 7.86
C GLY A 118 -15.18 -28.63 8.16
N LEU A 119 -14.18 -28.62 7.29
CA LEU A 119 -13.02 -27.72 7.35
C LEU A 119 -13.21 -26.53 6.41
N SER A 120 -12.76 -25.35 6.82
CA SER A 120 -12.66 -24.19 5.96
C SER A 120 -11.33 -24.19 5.21
N ILE A 121 -11.37 -24.35 3.89
CA ILE A 121 -10.16 -24.25 3.04
C ILE A 121 -9.53 -22.86 3.15
N SER A 122 -10.36 -21.81 3.24
CA SER A 122 -9.91 -20.43 3.43
C SER A 122 -9.07 -20.29 4.71
N SER A 123 -9.52 -20.86 5.83
CA SER A 123 -8.74 -20.84 7.07
C SER A 123 -7.39 -21.54 6.91
N ILE A 124 -7.33 -22.65 6.17
CA ILE A 124 -6.10 -23.44 5.99
C ILE A 124 -5.11 -22.70 5.08
N LEU A 125 -5.57 -22.09 3.99
CA LEU A 125 -4.71 -21.34 3.06
C LEU A 125 -4.14 -20.05 3.66
N GLN A 126 -4.74 -19.53 4.72
CA GLN A 126 -4.27 -18.36 5.45
C GLN A 126 -3.33 -18.68 6.62
N GLU A 127 -3.05 -19.97 6.85
CA GLU A 127 -2.09 -20.39 7.88
C GLU A 127 -0.64 -20.22 7.42
N LYS A 128 0.21 -19.78 8.34
CA LYS A 128 1.66 -19.63 8.15
C LYS A 128 2.39 -20.97 8.14
N SER A 129 2.03 -21.82 7.19
CA SER A 129 2.40 -23.23 7.13
C SER A 129 3.71 -23.52 6.39
N VAL A 130 4.25 -22.53 5.66
CA VAL A 130 5.49 -22.66 4.89
C VAL A 130 6.47 -21.61 5.38
N GLU A 131 7.46 -22.02 6.17
CA GLU A 131 8.55 -21.13 6.64
C GLU A 131 8.05 -19.86 7.34
N ASN A 132 7.00 -19.98 8.17
CA ASN A 132 6.35 -18.86 8.87
C ASN A 132 5.62 -17.84 7.98
N HIS A 133 5.37 -18.20 6.71
CA HIS A 133 4.57 -17.42 5.76
C HIS A 133 3.41 -18.25 5.21
N THR A 134 2.45 -17.54 4.63
CA THR A 134 1.28 -18.14 3.98
C THR A 134 1.65 -18.75 2.61
N PRO A 135 0.90 -19.75 2.13
CA PRO A 135 0.97 -20.20 0.74
C PRO A 135 0.85 -19.07 -0.29
N LEU A 136 0.01 -18.06 -0.01
CA LEU A 136 -0.16 -16.88 -0.87
C LEU A 136 1.11 -16.05 -1.00
N TYR A 137 1.82 -15.80 0.12
CA TYR A 137 3.12 -15.12 0.10
C TYR A 137 4.09 -15.82 -0.84
N TRP A 138 4.24 -17.13 -0.70
CA TRP A 138 5.20 -17.89 -1.51
C TRP A 138 4.80 -18.00 -2.97
N ALA A 139 3.51 -18.07 -3.27
CA ALA A 139 3.00 -18.04 -4.65
C ALA A 139 3.37 -16.72 -5.35
N ILE A 140 3.42 -15.60 -4.62
CA ILE A 140 3.86 -14.30 -5.15
C ILE A 140 5.38 -14.27 -5.30
N VAL A 141 6.13 -14.65 -4.26
CA VAL A 141 7.60 -14.59 -4.27
C VAL A 141 8.21 -15.47 -5.38
N LYS A 142 7.59 -16.61 -5.68
CA LYS A 142 8.06 -17.53 -6.72
C LYS A 142 7.47 -17.26 -8.10
N ARG A 143 6.58 -16.28 -8.22
CA ARG A 143 6.04 -15.88 -9.52
C ARG A 143 7.20 -15.40 -10.41
N PRO A 144 7.33 -15.89 -11.65
CA PRO A 144 8.29 -15.32 -12.58
C PRO A 144 7.90 -13.87 -12.86
N ALA A 145 8.89 -12.99 -13.05
CA ALA A 145 8.62 -11.62 -13.48
C ALA A 145 7.76 -11.67 -14.75
N GLU A 146 6.57 -11.06 -14.70
CA GLU A 146 5.59 -11.22 -15.77
C GLU A 146 6.16 -10.76 -17.11
N SER A 147 6.17 -11.67 -18.09
CA SER A 147 6.13 -11.24 -19.49
C SER A 147 4.72 -10.70 -19.76
N PRO A 148 4.57 -9.52 -20.40
CA PRO A 148 3.26 -8.92 -20.67
C PRO A 148 2.30 -9.84 -21.45
N GLU A 149 2.80 -10.85 -22.15
CA GLU A 149 2.01 -11.83 -22.91
C GLU A 149 1.35 -12.92 -22.03
N ALA A 150 1.78 -13.11 -20.79
CA ALA A 150 1.31 -14.19 -19.92
C ALA A 150 0.03 -13.86 -19.12
N GLN A 151 -0.59 -12.70 -19.36
CA GLN A 151 -1.68 -12.18 -18.50
C GLN A 151 -3.03 -12.89 -18.67
N GLU A 152 -3.25 -13.69 -19.71
CA GLU A 152 -4.57 -14.31 -19.98
C GLU A 152 -4.78 -15.69 -19.33
N GLY A 153 -3.78 -16.23 -18.62
CA GLY A 153 -3.89 -17.53 -17.95
C GLY A 153 -4.53 -17.48 -16.57
N SER A 154 -5.40 -18.45 -16.27
CA SER A 154 -5.83 -18.79 -14.89
C SER A 154 -4.60 -19.15 -14.06
N ASP A 155 -4.06 -18.18 -13.32
CA ASP A 155 -2.89 -18.34 -12.48
C ASP A 155 -3.25 -19.07 -11.16
N LEU A 156 -2.28 -19.84 -10.66
CA LEU A 156 -2.31 -20.48 -9.36
C LEU A 156 -2.62 -19.46 -8.24
N LEU A 157 -2.01 -18.28 -8.32
CA LEU A 157 -2.23 -17.20 -7.36
C LEU A 157 -3.70 -16.77 -7.32
N THR A 158 -4.34 -16.55 -8.48
CA THR A 158 -5.75 -16.16 -8.57
C THR A 158 -6.65 -17.23 -7.96
N THR A 159 -6.34 -18.52 -8.21
CA THR A 159 -7.09 -19.63 -7.61
C THR A 159 -6.93 -19.65 -6.08
N LEU A 160 -5.70 -19.54 -5.58
CA LEU A 160 -5.43 -19.47 -4.14
C LEU A 160 -6.15 -18.30 -3.48
N LEU A 161 -6.18 -17.12 -4.12
CA LEU A 161 -6.87 -15.95 -3.61
C LEU A 161 -8.37 -16.17 -3.52
N SER A 162 -9.00 -16.69 -4.57
CA SER A 162 -10.43 -16.99 -4.57
C SER A 162 -10.83 -17.94 -3.44
N LEU A 163 -10.05 -19.00 -3.20
CA LEU A 163 -10.27 -19.99 -2.14
C LEU A 163 -9.94 -19.46 -0.74
N SER A 164 -9.14 -18.39 -0.64
CA SER A 164 -8.73 -17.77 0.63
C SER A 164 -9.67 -16.68 1.10
N THR A 165 -10.70 -16.31 0.33
CA THR A 165 -11.65 -15.26 0.74
C THR A 165 -12.53 -15.71 1.92
N PRO A 166 -12.91 -14.80 2.83
CA PRO A 166 -12.36 -13.45 3.01
C PRO A 166 -10.94 -13.48 3.60
N LEU A 167 -10.06 -12.57 3.14
CA LEU A 167 -8.69 -12.47 3.65
C LEU A 167 -8.66 -11.79 5.01
N THR A 168 -7.85 -12.33 5.92
CA THR A 168 -7.54 -11.69 7.22
C THR A 168 -6.49 -10.59 7.02
N ASP A 169 -6.47 -9.62 7.95
CA ASP A 169 -5.47 -8.55 7.94
C ASP A 169 -4.04 -9.08 7.98
N ALA A 170 -3.79 -10.17 8.71
CA ALA A 170 -2.48 -10.81 8.78
C ALA A 170 -2.05 -11.40 7.43
N THR A 171 -2.98 -12.04 6.71
CA THR A 171 -2.72 -12.56 5.35
C THR A 171 -2.50 -11.44 4.35
N MET A 172 -3.30 -10.36 4.42
CA MET A 172 -3.10 -9.18 3.56
C MET A 172 -1.74 -8.53 3.79
N SER A 173 -1.30 -8.41 5.05
CA SER A 173 0.03 -7.93 5.40
C SER A 173 1.14 -8.82 4.82
N ASP A 174 0.96 -10.15 4.87
CA ASP A 174 1.90 -11.12 4.29
C ASP A 174 1.98 -11.01 2.76
N VAL A 175 0.84 -10.84 2.08
CA VAL A 175 0.82 -10.61 0.63
C VAL A 175 1.48 -9.29 0.25
N ARG A 176 1.21 -8.21 1.01
CA ARG A 176 1.89 -6.92 0.82
C ARG A 176 3.41 -7.05 0.98
N LEU A 177 3.87 -7.82 1.97
CA LEU A 177 5.28 -8.11 2.16
C LEU A 177 5.87 -8.85 0.95
N ALA A 178 5.17 -9.85 0.41
CA ALA A 178 5.63 -10.58 -0.78
C ALA A 178 5.78 -9.66 -2.01
N CYS A 179 4.80 -8.78 -2.24
CA CYS A 179 4.86 -7.78 -3.32
C CYS A 179 6.02 -6.80 -3.11
N LEU A 180 6.26 -6.38 -1.85
CA LEU A 180 7.35 -5.49 -1.50
C LEU A 180 8.72 -6.12 -1.78
N LEU A 181 8.90 -7.40 -1.43
CA LEU A 181 10.14 -8.14 -1.63
C LEU A 181 10.46 -8.36 -3.11
N THR A 182 9.44 -8.64 -3.92
CA THR A 182 9.59 -8.79 -5.38
C THR A 182 9.63 -7.44 -6.10
N SER A 183 9.26 -6.35 -5.42
CA SER A 183 9.06 -5.02 -6.02
C SER A 183 8.13 -5.03 -7.24
N ASP A 184 7.16 -5.96 -7.26
CA ASP A 184 6.19 -6.11 -8.35
C ASP A 184 5.00 -5.18 -8.17
N GLN A 185 5.15 -3.97 -8.72
CA GLN A 185 4.11 -2.93 -8.67
C GLN A 185 2.85 -3.31 -9.47
N ALA A 186 3.00 -3.98 -10.61
CA ALA A 186 1.87 -4.32 -11.47
C ALA A 186 0.97 -5.35 -10.79
N LEU A 187 1.57 -6.38 -10.20
CA LEU A 187 0.84 -7.36 -9.39
C LEU A 187 0.20 -6.70 -8.18
N PHE A 188 0.92 -5.82 -7.47
CA PHE A 188 0.37 -5.11 -6.31
C PHE A 188 -0.89 -4.31 -6.67
N GLN A 189 -0.90 -3.59 -7.80
CA GLN A 189 -2.09 -2.86 -8.26
C GLN A 189 -3.21 -3.80 -8.68
N ARG A 190 -2.90 -4.91 -9.37
CA ARG A 190 -3.91 -5.91 -9.74
C ARG A 190 -4.60 -6.48 -8.50
N LEU A 191 -3.82 -6.82 -7.48
CA LEU A 191 -4.35 -7.31 -6.20
C LEU A 191 -5.18 -6.23 -5.51
N ARG A 192 -4.70 -4.99 -5.43
CA ARG A 192 -5.45 -3.86 -4.84
C ARG A 192 -6.80 -3.64 -5.51
N ASN A 193 -6.86 -3.81 -6.83
CA ASN A 193 -8.08 -3.62 -7.61
C ASN A 193 -9.04 -4.81 -7.55
N SER A 194 -8.63 -5.91 -6.90
CA SER A 194 -9.48 -7.07 -6.68
C SER A 194 -10.40 -6.84 -5.47
N PRO A 195 -11.71 -7.13 -5.59
CA PRO A 195 -12.67 -6.91 -4.50
C PRO A 195 -12.36 -7.75 -3.25
N GLU A 196 -11.63 -8.85 -3.41
CA GLU A 196 -11.17 -9.71 -2.33
C GLU A 196 -10.12 -9.05 -1.42
N PHE A 197 -9.37 -8.07 -1.95
CA PHE A 197 -8.22 -7.45 -1.30
C PHE A 197 -8.52 -6.08 -0.70
N ALA A 198 -9.35 -5.30 -1.39
CA ALA A 198 -9.76 -3.97 -0.95
C ALA A 198 -11.27 -3.82 -1.18
N PRO A 199 -12.09 -4.50 -0.36
CA PRO A 199 -13.54 -4.34 -0.48
C PRO A 199 -13.89 -2.87 -0.32
N LEU A 200 -14.71 -2.37 -1.25
CA LEU A 200 -15.20 -1.00 -1.19
C LEU A 200 -16.03 -0.81 0.08
N SER A 201 -15.97 0.39 0.66
CA SER A 201 -16.90 0.75 1.73
C SER A 201 -18.34 0.62 1.19
N PRO A 202 -19.29 0.03 1.94
CA PRO A 202 -20.69 -0.03 1.52
C PRO A 202 -21.27 1.35 1.17
N THR A 203 -20.77 2.40 1.83
CA THR A 203 -21.14 3.78 1.53
C THR A 203 -20.64 4.25 0.16
N ASP A 204 -19.42 3.85 -0.21
CA ASP A 204 -18.83 4.18 -1.50
C ASP A 204 -19.54 3.41 -2.63
N GLU A 205 -19.83 2.13 -2.41
CA GLU A 205 -20.58 1.29 -3.35
C GLU A 205 -21.99 1.85 -3.63
N MET A 206 -22.68 2.34 -2.59
CA MET A 206 -24.02 2.90 -2.71
C MET A 206 -24.05 4.29 -3.36
N LEU A 207 -23.07 5.15 -3.07
CA LEU A 207 -23.10 6.57 -3.46
C LEU A 207 -22.34 6.89 -4.74
N LEU A 208 -21.38 6.07 -5.14
CA LEU A 208 -20.55 6.29 -6.31
C LEU A 208 -20.93 5.38 -7.49
N ASP A 209 -22.08 4.73 -7.40
CA ASP A 209 -22.56 3.66 -8.28
C ASP A 209 -21.64 2.43 -8.24
N ALA A 210 -22.20 1.22 -8.34
CA ALA A 210 -21.51 -0.06 -8.13
C ALA A 210 -20.33 -0.38 -9.09
N THR A 211 -19.95 0.55 -9.98
CA THR A 211 -18.87 0.36 -10.97
C THR A 211 -17.98 1.60 -11.07
N ILE A 212 -17.23 1.89 -10.01
CA ILE A 212 -16.13 2.86 -10.09
C ILE A 212 -14.97 2.16 -10.82
N PRO A 213 -14.50 2.68 -11.96
CA PRO A 213 -13.29 2.16 -12.58
C PRO A 213 -12.10 2.26 -11.60
N PRO A 214 -11.17 1.29 -11.61
CA PRO A 214 -9.99 1.35 -10.75
C PRO A 214 -9.14 2.59 -11.07
N ASP A 215 -8.46 3.10 -10.05
CA ASP A 215 -7.47 4.15 -10.21
C ASP A 215 -6.26 3.61 -10.98
N ASP A 216 -5.69 4.42 -11.88
CA ASP A 216 -4.49 4.07 -12.62
C ASP A 216 -3.26 4.62 -11.90
N ILE A 217 -2.23 3.79 -11.70
CA ILE A 217 -1.00 4.15 -10.99
C ILE A 217 0.19 3.47 -11.67
N THR A 218 1.04 4.26 -12.30
CA THR A 218 2.30 3.81 -12.91
C THR A 218 3.49 4.36 -12.14
N VAL A 219 4.43 3.48 -11.79
CA VAL A 219 5.64 3.85 -11.05
C VAL A 219 6.86 3.64 -11.93
N GLU A 220 7.69 4.66 -12.03
CA GLU A 220 8.97 4.63 -12.75
C GLU A 220 10.11 4.92 -11.78
N ASN A 221 11.07 4.01 -11.67
CA ASN A 221 12.31 4.27 -10.94
C ASN A 221 13.27 4.99 -11.89
N VAL A 222 13.68 6.22 -11.56
CA VAL A 222 14.52 7.03 -12.45
C VAL A 222 15.96 6.52 -12.42
N ASP A 223 16.47 6.08 -13.56
CA ASP A 223 17.85 5.62 -13.68
C ASP A 223 18.85 6.78 -13.54
N GLY A 224 20.01 6.48 -12.96
CA GLY A 224 21.09 7.46 -12.77
C GLY A 224 20.93 8.42 -11.59
N ILE A 225 19.75 8.50 -10.96
CA ILE A 225 19.54 9.29 -9.73
C ILE A 225 19.17 8.36 -8.58
N GLU A 226 20.08 8.24 -7.62
CA GLU A 226 19.91 7.35 -6.47
C GLU A 226 18.62 7.68 -5.69
N GLY A 227 17.79 6.66 -5.49
CA GLY A 227 16.55 6.78 -4.73
C GLY A 227 15.47 7.65 -5.38
N ALA A 228 15.64 8.12 -6.62
CA ALA A 228 14.61 8.90 -7.30
C ALA A 228 13.56 8.00 -7.95
N PHE A 229 12.30 8.41 -7.91
CA PHE A 229 11.20 7.74 -8.58
C PHE A 229 10.08 8.73 -8.92
N VAL A 230 9.29 8.37 -9.91
CA VAL A 230 8.12 9.11 -10.38
C VAL A 230 6.90 8.21 -10.29
N VAL A 231 5.78 8.77 -9.84
CA VAL A 231 4.48 8.11 -9.84
C VAL A 231 3.50 8.95 -10.62
N ASP A 232 3.08 8.46 -11.77
CA ASP A 232 1.96 9.03 -12.51
C ASP A 232 0.68 8.30 -12.09
N PHE A 233 -0.39 9.06 -11.84
CA PHE A 233 -1.65 8.48 -11.40
C PHE A 233 -2.86 9.20 -12.00
N ALA A 234 -3.95 8.46 -12.13
CA ALA A 234 -5.25 8.96 -12.54
C ALA A 234 -6.33 8.49 -11.57
N VAL A 235 -6.97 9.42 -10.87
CA VAL A 235 -8.04 9.15 -9.92
C VAL A 235 -9.39 9.45 -10.55
N VAL A 236 -10.18 8.42 -10.78
CA VAL A 236 -11.51 8.55 -11.39
C VAL A 236 -12.52 9.08 -10.36
N ARG A 237 -13.41 9.98 -10.79
CA ARG A 237 -14.45 10.61 -9.94
C ARG A 237 -13.87 11.28 -8.69
N PHE A 238 -12.69 11.91 -8.82
CA PHE A 238 -11.90 12.42 -7.68
C PHE A 238 -12.72 13.32 -6.75
N GLN A 239 -13.41 14.34 -7.30
CA GLN A 239 -14.21 15.27 -6.49
C GLN A 239 -15.36 14.59 -5.76
N LYS A 240 -16.08 13.68 -6.43
CA LYS A 240 -17.19 12.95 -5.80
C LYS A 240 -16.69 12.10 -4.63
N ARG A 241 -15.58 11.40 -4.81
CA ARG A 241 -14.93 10.60 -3.74
C ARG A 241 -14.47 11.48 -2.57
N MET A 242 -13.88 12.63 -2.85
CA MET A 242 -13.49 13.58 -1.81
C MET A 242 -14.70 14.16 -1.05
N LEU A 243 -15.83 14.38 -1.71
CA LEU A 243 -17.06 14.88 -1.08
C LEU A 243 -17.78 13.81 -0.26
N VAL A 244 -17.82 12.57 -0.76
CA VAL A 244 -18.57 11.46 -0.17
C VAL A 244 -17.73 10.72 0.87
N SER A 245 -16.65 10.09 0.42
CA SER A 245 -15.78 9.22 1.21
C SER A 245 -14.82 10.01 2.10
N LYS A 246 -14.59 11.29 1.76
CA LYS A 246 -13.64 12.19 2.45
C LYS A 246 -12.19 11.72 2.41
N SER A 247 -11.90 10.68 1.62
CA SER A 247 -10.58 10.09 1.49
C SER A 247 -10.44 9.42 0.13
N VAL A 248 -9.31 9.67 -0.52
CA VAL A 248 -8.84 8.95 -1.71
C VAL A 248 -7.44 8.46 -1.36
N VAL A 249 -7.23 7.15 -1.45
CA VAL A 249 -5.96 6.51 -1.09
C VAL A 249 -5.34 5.89 -2.33
N LEU A 250 -4.06 6.17 -2.56
CA LEU A 250 -3.22 5.59 -3.60
C LEU A 250 -2.04 4.90 -2.92
N ASP A 251 -2.04 3.58 -2.92
CA ASP A 251 -0.89 2.81 -2.43
C ASP A 251 -0.07 2.34 -3.62
N PHE A 252 1.26 2.33 -3.48
CA PHE A 252 2.18 1.90 -4.53
C PHE A 252 3.52 1.45 -3.95
N ILE A 253 4.28 0.67 -4.72
CA ILE A 253 5.62 0.20 -4.40
C ILE A 253 6.61 0.97 -5.27
N ALA A 254 7.58 1.63 -4.62
CA ALA A 254 8.66 2.34 -5.29
C ALA A 254 9.94 2.21 -4.46
N ARG A 255 11.08 1.94 -5.11
CA ARG A 255 12.39 1.78 -4.45
C ARG A 255 12.33 0.86 -3.21
N SER A 256 11.73 -0.31 -3.39
CA SER A 256 11.55 -1.36 -2.37
C SER A 256 10.90 -0.85 -1.07
N ARG A 257 9.97 0.10 -1.20
CA ARG A 257 9.14 0.65 -0.12
C ARG A 257 7.71 0.72 -0.60
N MET A 258 6.79 0.48 0.31
CA MET A 258 5.36 0.63 0.07
C MET A 258 4.92 1.99 0.61
N TRP A 259 4.35 2.78 -0.27
CA TRP A 259 3.93 4.15 -0.04
C TRP A 259 2.41 4.24 -0.02
N ARG A 260 1.92 5.23 0.72
CA ARG A 260 0.54 5.67 0.71
C ARG A 260 0.51 7.17 0.49
N LEU A 261 0.04 7.57 -0.70
CA LEU A 261 -0.39 8.93 -0.99
C LEU A 261 -1.90 9.00 -0.72
N SER A 262 -2.36 10.01 0.00
CA SER A 262 -3.79 10.15 0.28
C SER A 262 -4.25 11.58 0.22
N PHE A 263 -5.40 11.79 -0.40
CA PHE A 263 -6.15 13.04 -0.36
C PHE A 263 -7.26 12.85 0.67
N ASN A 264 -7.38 13.78 1.61
CA ASN A 264 -8.30 13.64 2.72
C ASN A 264 -9.00 14.97 3.02
N VAL A 265 -10.19 14.88 3.62
CA VAL A 265 -10.88 16.02 4.21
C VAL A 265 -10.73 15.94 5.72
N SER A 266 -10.20 16.99 6.34
CA SER A 266 -10.03 17.03 7.80
C SER A 266 -11.39 16.92 8.51
N THR A 267 -11.50 16.04 9.50
CA THR A 267 -12.70 15.87 10.33
C THR A 267 -12.45 16.32 11.77
N HIS A 268 -13.52 16.62 12.51
CA HIS A 268 -13.41 17.10 13.91
C HIS A 268 -12.70 16.13 14.85
N GLU A 269 -12.71 14.83 14.54
CA GLU A 269 -12.12 13.77 15.35
C GLU A 269 -10.59 13.74 15.25
N THR A 270 -10.03 14.33 14.20
CA THR A 270 -8.60 14.25 13.91
C THR A 270 -7.79 15.40 14.52
N ARG A 271 -8.19 15.97 15.66
CA ARG A 271 -7.44 17.05 16.34
C ARG A 271 -6.14 16.57 16.99
N ARG A 272 -5.20 16.08 16.19
CA ARG A 272 -3.81 15.84 16.58
C ARG A 272 -2.95 17.00 16.06
N PHE A 273 -1.79 17.18 16.68
CA PHE A 273 -0.82 18.21 16.31
C PHE A 273 -0.52 18.19 14.79
N GLY A 274 -0.70 19.34 14.13
CA GLY A 274 -0.39 19.52 12.70
C GLY A 274 -1.48 19.12 11.72
N ILE A 275 -2.70 18.83 12.19
CA ILE A 275 -3.83 18.51 11.30
C ILE A 275 -4.60 19.81 10.94
N PRO A 276 -4.97 20.01 9.66
CA PRO A 276 -5.71 21.19 9.20
C PRO A 276 -7.07 21.36 9.88
N THR A 277 -7.64 22.56 9.76
CA THR A 277 -9.00 22.85 10.25
C THR A 277 -10.04 21.89 9.68
N PRO A 278 -11.08 21.49 10.44
CA PRO A 278 -12.14 20.63 9.92
C PRO A 278 -12.74 21.19 8.63
N GLY A 279 -12.94 20.32 7.63
CA GLY A 279 -13.39 20.69 6.29
C GLY A 279 -12.27 21.01 5.30
N THR A 280 -11.05 21.32 5.77
CA THR A 280 -9.91 21.57 4.89
C THR A 280 -9.45 20.29 4.20
N TRP A 281 -9.27 20.36 2.89
CA TRP A 281 -8.66 19.30 2.10
C TRP A 281 -7.15 19.30 2.28
N TYR A 282 -6.55 18.12 2.36
CA TYR A 282 -5.11 17.97 2.51
C TYR A 282 -4.58 16.74 1.80
N VAL A 283 -3.30 16.80 1.48
CA VAL A 283 -2.53 15.67 0.96
C VAL A 283 -1.67 15.12 2.08
N SER A 284 -1.58 13.80 2.17
CA SER A 284 -0.63 13.13 3.07
C SER A 284 0.17 12.07 2.34
N LEU A 285 1.45 11.94 2.72
CA LEU A 285 2.35 10.90 2.23
C LEU A 285 2.92 10.13 3.43
N SER A 286 2.86 8.81 3.39
CA SER A 286 3.30 7.92 4.47
C SER A 286 3.88 6.62 3.94
N LEU A 287 4.64 5.93 4.80
CA LEU A 287 5.12 4.56 4.56
C LEU A 287 4.11 3.55 5.11
N LEU A 288 3.89 2.48 4.36
CA LEU A 288 3.13 1.31 4.79
C LEU A 288 4.01 0.27 5.46
N GLU A 289 3.35 -0.69 6.11
CA GLU A 289 3.98 -1.79 6.85
C GLU A 289 5.12 -2.47 6.09
N ASN A 290 6.09 -2.97 6.86
CA ASN A 290 7.30 -3.64 6.36
C ASN A 290 8.28 -2.75 5.56
N SER A 291 7.95 -1.48 5.32
CA SER A 291 8.88 -0.54 4.67
C SER A 291 9.96 -0.06 5.64
N PRO A 292 11.25 -0.04 5.23
CA PRO A 292 12.31 0.52 6.07
C PRO A 292 12.16 2.04 6.21
N PRO A 293 12.52 2.61 7.39
CA PRO A 293 12.55 4.05 7.59
C PRO A 293 13.33 4.78 6.49
N THR A 294 12.82 5.92 6.03
CA THR A 294 13.48 6.64 4.94
C THR A 294 13.26 8.15 5.00
N TRP A 295 14.25 8.86 4.50
CA TRP A 295 14.13 10.27 4.19
C TRP A 295 13.44 10.42 2.84
N ILE A 296 12.63 11.46 2.68
CA ILE A 296 12.01 11.77 1.40
C ILE A 296 11.91 13.28 1.20
N ASP A 297 12.32 13.71 0.02
CA ASP A 297 11.94 15.01 -0.55
C ASP A 297 11.10 14.72 -1.78
N SER A 298 9.87 15.23 -1.79
CA SER A 298 8.93 14.93 -2.87
C SER A 298 8.08 16.14 -3.24
N ARG A 299 7.60 16.14 -4.46
CA ARG A 299 6.75 17.17 -5.04
C ARG A 299 5.59 16.52 -5.76
N LEU A 300 4.38 16.93 -5.38
CA LEU A 300 3.16 16.59 -6.08
C LEU A 300 2.88 17.65 -7.14
N LEU A 301 2.61 17.21 -8.36
CA LEU A 301 2.27 18.02 -9.52
C LEU A 301 0.90 17.63 -10.04
N VAL A 302 0.07 18.61 -10.36
CA VAL A 302 -1.22 18.40 -11.04
C VAL A 302 -1.26 19.31 -12.26
N SER A 303 -1.20 18.69 -13.43
CA SER A 303 -1.25 19.39 -14.72
C SER A 303 -2.68 19.51 -15.20
N ALA A 304 -3.00 20.61 -15.87
CA ALA A 304 -4.27 20.70 -16.57
C ALA A 304 -4.36 19.59 -17.63
N PRO A 305 -5.53 18.96 -17.81
CA PRO A 305 -5.72 18.02 -18.92
C PRO A 305 -5.37 18.74 -20.24
N PRO A 306 -4.79 18.03 -21.22
CA PRO A 306 -4.60 18.60 -22.53
C PRO A 306 -5.98 19.07 -23.01
N GLU A 307 -6.11 20.36 -23.35
CA GLU A 307 -7.33 20.87 -23.98
C GLU A 307 -7.47 20.03 -25.25
N SER A 308 -8.36 19.03 -25.19
CA SER A 308 -8.58 18.10 -26.28
C SER A 308 -8.80 18.98 -27.49
N ALA A 309 -7.87 18.91 -28.44
CA ALA A 309 -7.80 19.75 -29.62
C ALA A 309 -9.14 19.63 -30.31
N THR A 310 -10.07 20.49 -29.89
CA THR A 310 -11.44 20.43 -30.32
C THR A 310 -11.31 20.82 -31.76
N GLU A 311 -11.57 19.85 -32.64
CA GLU A 311 -11.35 19.98 -34.06
C GLU A 311 -11.80 21.37 -34.48
N PRO A 312 -10.94 22.14 -35.18
CA PRO A 312 -11.27 23.50 -35.54
C PRO A 312 -12.65 23.46 -36.16
N PRO A 313 -13.62 24.28 -35.67
CA PRO A 313 -14.99 24.20 -36.11
C PRO A 313 -14.96 24.26 -37.64
N SER A 314 -15.30 23.14 -38.27
CA SER A 314 -15.40 23.02 -39.73
C SER A 314 -16.63 23.81 -40.16
N GLY A 315 -16.49 25.13 -40.09
CA GLY A 315 -17.53 26.12 -40.27
C GLY A 315 -16.95 27.24 -41.11
N SER A 316 -17.04 27.05 -42.41
CA SER A 316 -16.85 28.06 -43.45
C SER A 316 -17.60 29.34 -43.08
N GLY A 317 -16.87 30.37 -42.65
CA GLY A 317 -17.45 31.65 -42.26
C GLY A 317 -16.47 32.78 -42.48
N PHE A 318 -16.37 33.22 -43.74
CA PHE A 318 -15.63 34.39 -44.16
C PHE A 318 -16.16 35.64 -43.44
N ALA A 319 -15.42 36.17 -42.46
CA ALA A 319 -15.48 37.59 -42.11
C ALA A 319 -14.18 38.02 -41.41
N ASN A 320 -13.39 38.80 -42.13
CA ASN A 320 -12.18 39.47 -41.68
C ASN A 320 -12.43 40.29 -40.39
N GLY A 321 -11.73 39.95 -39.31
CA GLY A 321 -11.63 40.77 -38.10
C GLY A 321 -10.18 40.85 -37.65
N LEU A 322 -9.59 42.04 -37.75
CA LEU A 322 -8.17 42.37 -37.62
C LEU A 322 -7.57 42.25 -36.19
N PHE A 323 -8.17 41.48 -35.28
CA PHE A 323 -7.70 41.35 -33.90
C PHE A 323 -7.03 39.99 -33.72
N GLY A 324 -5.69 40.02 -33.62
CA GLY A 324 -4.85 38.83 -33.53
C GLY A 324 -5.33 37.86 -32.46
N ALA A 325 -5.77 36.68 -32.89
CA ALA A 325 -6.07 35.56 -32.01
C ALA A 325 -4.78 35.18 -31.26
N GLY A 326 -4.66 35.67 -30.03
CA GLY A 326 -3.56 35.32 -29.15
C GLY A 326 -3.58 33.82 -28.92
N LYS A 327 -2.44 33.15 -29.16
CA LYS A 327 -2.28 31.73 -28.84
C LYS A 327 -2.66 31.52 -27.36
N PRO A 328 -3.52 30.54 -27.03
CA PRO A 328 -3.89 30.27 -25.65
C PRO A 328 -2.62 29.99 -24.83
N ARG A 329 -2.45 30.71 -23.72
CA ARG A 329 -1.32 30.48 -22.80
C ARG A 329 -1.56 29.16 -22.06
N PRO A 330 -0.55 28.29 -21.94
CA PRO A 330 -0.69 27.05 -21.19
C PRO A 330 -1.03 27.37 -19.73
N ARG A 331 -1.95 26.60 -19.16
CA ARG A 331 -2.34 26.73 -17.75
C ARG A 331 -1.16 26.32 -16.87
N PRO A 332 -0.90 27.02 -15.75
CA PRO A 332 0.21 26.68 -14.86
C PRO A 332 -0.02 25.32 -14.19
N THR A 333 1.01 24.51 -14.02
CA THR A 333 0.93 23.26 -13.24
C THR A 333 0.77 23.58 -11.76
N LEU A 334 -0.21 23.00 -11.09
CA LEU A 334 -0.35 23.12 -9.63
C LEU A 334 0.74 22.29 -8.95
N SER A 335 1.30 22.77 -7.84
CA SER A 335 2.34 22.01 -7.15
C SER A 335 2.32 22.14 -5.64
N ALA A 336 2.62 21.04 -4.94
CA ALA A 336 2.79 21.01 -3.48
C ALA A 336 4.05 20.23 -3.12
N ARG A 337 4.88 20.79 -2.24
CA ARG A 337 6.07 20.10 -1.74
C ARG A 337 5.71 19.26 -0.51
N LEU A 338 6.00 17.97 -0.57
CA LEU A 338 5.80 16.99 0.49
C LEU A 338 7.17 16.66 1.10
N LYS A 339 7.57 17.44 2.11
CA LYS A 339 8.89 17.31 2.77
C LYS A 339 8.76 16.81 4.22
N ALA A 340 9.59 15.84 4.58
CA ALA A 340 9.75 15.39 5.97
C ALA A 340 11.07 15.93 6.54
N ASN A 341 11.03 16.53 7.74
CA ASN A 341 12.23 16.97 8.46
C ASN A 341 12.92 15.83 9.22
N ASP A 342 12.27 14.68 9.31
CA ASP A 342 12.75 13.45 9.95
C ASP A 342 12.55 12.26 9.01
N GLN A 343 13.18 11.13 9.30
CA GLN A 343 12.86 9.88 8.62
C GLN A 343 11.39 9.52 8.83
N LEU A 344 10.68 9.25 7.75
CA LEU A 344 9.36 8.65 7.82
C LEU A 344 9.49 7.22 8.35
N GLN A 345 8.61 6.87 9.29
CA GLN A 345 8.55 5.55 9.91
C GLN A 345 7.11 5.03 9.94
N VAL A 346 6.95 3.72 9.79
CA VAL A 346 5.65 3.06 9.87
C VAL A 346 5.14 3.09 11.31
N GLY A 347 3.92 3.59 11.52
CA GLY A 347 3.04 3.21 12.65
C GLY A 347 3.50 3.55 14.09
N ARG A 348 4.71 4.07 14.30
CA ARG A 348 5.18 4.42 15.64
C ARG A 348 4.54 5.72 16.11
N ARG A 349 3.51 5.60 16.95
CA ARG A 349 2.96 6.71 17.76
C ARG A 349 3.85 7.00 18.97
N GLY A 350 5.14 7.17 18.73
CA GLY A 350 6.08 7.63 19.75
C GLY A 350 6.10 9.17 19.81
N PRO A 351 6.31 9.76 20.99
CA PRO A 351 6.55 11.20 21.08
C PRO A 351 7.80 11.55 20.25
N GLY A 352 7.62 12.37 19.21
CA GLY A 352 8.70 12.86 18.33
C GLY A 352 8.89 12.12 17.00
N HIS A 353 8.12 11.06 16.69
CA HIS A 353 8.22 10.41 15.39
C HIS A 353 7.08 10.83 14.45
N ARG A 354 7.44 11.32 13.26
CA ARG A 354 6.48 11.68 12.23
C ARG A 354 6.24 10.48 11.31
N SER A 355 5.06 9.87 11.42
CA SER A 355 4.68 8.74 10.57
C SER A 355 4.15 9.16 9.19
N GLN A 356 3.83 10.44 9.01
CA GLN A 356 3.25 10.96 7.77
C GLN A 356 3.55 12.45 7.55
N ILE A 357 3.73 12.82 6.29
CA ILE A 357 3.74 14.21 5.82
C ILE A 357 2.28 14.63 5.63
N ILE A 358 1.94 15.86 5.98
CA ILE A 358 0.61 16.45 5.79
C ILE A 358 0.83 17.84 5.21
N VAL A 359 0.14 18.13 4.10
CA VAL A 359 0.15 19.45 3.44
C VAL A 359 -1.30 19.88 3.20
N PRO A 360 -1.79 20.93 3.88
CA PRO A 360 -3.10 21.53 3.58
C PRO A 360 -3.13 22.06 2.15
N MET A 361 -4.23 21.83 1.42
CA MET A 361 -4.37 22.31 0.04
C MET A 361 -4.71 23.80 -0.05
N ASP A 362 -5.28 24.38 1.00
CA ASP A 362 -5.63 25.80 1.13
C ASP A 362 -4.46 26.68 1.64
N GLY A 363 -3.32 26.08 1.98
CA GLY A 363 -2.15 26.75 2.53
C GLY A 363 -1.16 27.26 1.48
N GLY A 364 -0.33 28.23 1.86
CA GLY A 364 0.65 28.87 0.96
C GLY A 364 1.77 27.96 0.44
N GLU A 365 1.94 26.74 0.97
CA GLU A 365 2.90 25.75 0.44
C GLU A 365 2.37 24.95 -0.74
N ALA A 366 1.06 24.99 -0.99
CA ALA A 366 0.39 24.24 -2.03
C ALA A 366 -0.12 25.21 -3.11
N ASP A 367 0.76 25.57 -4.05
CA ASP A 367 0.50 26.52 -5.13
C ASP A 367 -0.73 26.09 -5.96
N GLY A 368 -1.88 26.63 -5.59
CA GLY A 368 -3.16 26.47 -6.28
C GLY A 368 -3.87 25.11 -6.12
N LEU A 369 -3.35 24.16 -5.33
CA LEU A 369 -4.03 22.86 -5.12
C LEU A 369 -5.42 23.01 -4.47
N GLY A 370 -5.63 24.05 -3.67
CA GLY A 370 -6.93 24.38 -3.10
C GLY A 370 -8.01 24.60 -4.16
N SER A 371 -7.64 24.89 -5.41
CA SER A 371 -8.60 24.98 -6.51
C SER A 371 -9.30 23.66 -6.83
N LEU A 372 -8.72 22.52 -6.48
CA LEU A 372 -9.28 21.19 -6.73
C LEU A 372 -10.57 20.92 -5.95
N GLN A 373 -10.85 21.69 -4.90
CA GLN A 373 -12.07 21.54 -4.11
C GLN A 373 -13.32 22.14 -4.77
N TYR A 374 -13.14 23.01 -5.77
CA TYR A 374 -14.25 23.73 -6.40
C TYR A 374 -14.77 22.99 -7.63
N ALA A 375 -16.09 22.90 -7.77
CA ALA A 375 -16.74 22.35 -8.95
C ALA A 375 -16.32 23.10 -10.22
N GLY A 376 -16.10 22.37 -11.32
CA GLY A 376 -15.63 22.95 -12.57
C GLY A 376 -14.14 23.34 -12.56
N CYS A 377 -13.36 22.81 -11.61
CA CYS A 377 -11.92 23.01 -11.58
C CYS A 377 -11.28 22.56 -12.91
N PRO A 378 -10.52 23.43 -13.59
CA PRO A 378 -9.99 23.13 -14.93
C PRO A 378 -8.87 22.09 -14.92
N TYR A 379 -8.39 21.67 -13.75
CA TYR A 379 -7.38 20.62 -13.59
C TYR A 379 -7.98 19.22 -13.49
N ILE A 380 -9.31 19.13 -13.44
CA ILE A 380 -10.05 17.87 -13.46
C ILE A 380 -10.63 17.72 -14.86
N ALA A 381 -10.36 16.58 -15.49
CA ALA A 381 -10.85 16.31 -16.82
C ALA A 381 -12.39 16.18 -16.84
N ALA A 382 -12.97 16.29 -18.04
CA ALA A 382 -14.42 16.24 -18.21
C ALA A 382 -15.06 14.91 -17.77
N ASP A 383 -14.27 13.84 -17.71
CA ASP A 383 -14.61 12.53 -17.17
C ASP A 383 -14.49 12.44 -15.64
N GLU A 384 -14.30 13.58 -14.97
CA GLU A 384 -14.07 13.71 -13.52
C GLU A 384 -12.77 13.06 -13.03
N THR A 385 -11.81 12.81 -13.93
CA THR A 385 -10.52 12.21 -13.60
C THR A 385 -9.51 13.29 -13.19
N LEU A 386 -8.90 13.12 -12.01
CA LEU A 386 -7.73 13.89 -11.59
C LEU A 386 -6.47 13.16 -12.06
N ARG A 387 -5.63 13.84 -12.84
CA ARG A 387 -4.30 13.33 -13.23
C ARG A 387 -3.23 14.06 -12.45
N GLY A 388 -2.31 13.31 -11.87
CA GLY A 388 -1.21 13.89 -11.11
C GLY A 388 0.08 13.10 -11.25
N ARG A 389 1.17 13.74 -10.86
CA ARG A 389 2.51 13.19 -10.85
C ARG A 389 3.16 13.46 -9.49
N LEU A 390 3.66 12.43 -8.82
CA LEU A 390 4.50 12.56 -7.64
C LEU A 390 5.96 12.29 -8.04
N GLU A 391 6.79 13.31 -7.90
CA GLU A 391 8.24 13.20 -8.07
C GLU A 391 8.88 13.09 -6.69
N ALA A 392 9.72 12.10 -6.45
CA ALA A 392 10.30 11.86 -5.14
C ALA A 392 11.75 11.39 -5.21
N ARG A 393 12.53 11.73 -4.18
CA ARG A 393 13.90 11.25 -3.98
C ARG A 393 14.09 10.82 -2.53
N LEU A 394 14.64 9.61 -2.35
CA LEU A 394 14.99 9.05 -1.05
C LEU A 394 16.32 9.62 -0.51
N ALA A 395 16.34 10.93 -0.28
CA ALA A 395 17.49 11.63 0.26
C ALA A 395 17.10 12.44 1.49
N LYS A 396 18.05 12.65 2.40
CA LYS A 396 17.88 13.66 3.45
C LYS A 396 17.59 14.99 2.74
N PRO A 397 16.57 15.76 3.16
CA PRO A 397 16.41 17.10 2.65
C PRO A 397 17.66 17.86 3.08
N GLU A 398 18.61 18.02 2.16
CA GLU A 398 19.73 18.91 2.38
C GLU A 398 19.16 20.28 2.70
N ALA A 399 19.76 20.97 3.67
CA ALA A 399 19.41 22.34 3.98
C ALA A 399 19.75 23.17 2.74
N GLU A 400 18.81 23.27 1.81
CA GLU A 400 18.73 24.30 0.78
C GLU A 400 20.10 24.80 0.31
N CYS A 401 20.82 24.02 -0.49
CA CYS A 401 21.57 24.68 -1.56
C CYS A 401 20.52 25.03 -2.62
N ILE A 402 19.79 26.13 -2.37
CA ILE A 402 19.04 26.83 -3.40
C ILE A 402 20.08 27.22 -4.43
N ILE A 403 20.11 26.49 -5.55
CA ILE A 403 20.75 27.01 -6.75
C ILE A 403 19.89 28.21 -7.15
N CYS A 404 20.40 29.40 -6.82
CA CYS A 404 19.90 30.69 -7.27
C CYS A 404 20.03 30.84 -8.79
#